data_AF-A0A348V343-F1
#
_entry.id   AF-A0A348V343-F1
#
_cell.length_a   1.000
_cell.length_b   1.000
_cell.length_c   1.000
_cell.angle_alpha   90.00
_cell.angle_beta   90.00
_cell.angle_gamma   90.00
#
_symmetry.space_group_name_H-M   'P 1'
#
loop_
_entity.id
_entity.type
_entity.pdbx_description
1 polymer ?
#
loop_
_entity_poly.entity_id
_entity_poly.type
_entity_poly.pdbx_seq_one_letter_code
_entity_poly.pdbx_strand_id
1 'polypeptide(L)'
;MDAQAGLETALGASLAGLAGINVISGAGMLDFESTQSLEKLVIDNDICGQVLRLVRGVALREKPLALHLFQEVGDDFNFLALPHTRKWYRQEHHFSSILDRDVYDTWAA
;
A
#
# COMPACT_ATOMS: atom_id res chain seq x y z
N MET A 1 17.14 -4.83 11.26
CA MET A 1 15.84 -4.34 10.78
C MET A 1 15.14 -3.64 11.91
N ASP A 2 14.86 -2.35 11.73
CA ASP A 2 14.21 -1.52 12.72
C ASP A 2 13.32 -0.46 12.05
N ALA A 3 12.74 0.43 12.86
CA ALA A 3 11.87 1.49 12.38
C ALA A 3 12.60 2.49 11.47
N GLN A 4 13.89 2.78 11.73
CA GLN A 4 14.69 3.69 10.92
C GLN A 4 14.84 3.15 9.49
N ALA A 5 15.26 1.90 9.35
CA ALA A 5 15.47 1.27 8.05
C ALA A 5 14.19 1.25 7.19
N GLY A 6 13.03 0.99 7.82
CA GLY A 6 11.73 1.02 7.13
C GLY A 6 11.33 2.44 6.73
N LEU A 7 11.45 3.41 7.64
CA LEU A 7 11.05 4.80 7.41
C LEU A 7 11.87 5.46 6.29
N GLU A 8 13.20 5.35 6.33
CA GLU A 8 14.08 5.98 5.34
C GLU A 8 13.80 5.46 3.93
N THR A 9 13.64 4.14 3.78
CA THR A 9 13.31 3.54 2.48
C THR A 9 11.91 3.88 2.01
N ALA A 10 10.89 3.83 2.88
CA ALA A 10 9.52 4.17 2.49
C ALA A 10 9.40 5.63 2.03
N LEU A 11 10.03 6.56 2.74
CA LEU A 11 10.05 7.97 2.36
C LEU A 11 10.80 8.20 1.04
N GLY A 12 12.02 7.68 0.95
CA GLY A 12 12.86 7.84 -0.25
C GLY A 12 12.23 7.22 -1.50
N ALA A 13 11.71 5.99 -1.39
CA ALA A 13 11.06 5.31 -2.50
C ALA A 13 9.76 6.00 -2.93
N SER A 14 8.96 6.51 -1.98
CA SER A 14 7.74 7.26 -2.29
C SER A 14 8.04 8.55 -3.04
N LEU A 15 9.02 9.32 -2.58
CA LEU A 15 9.46 10.54 -3.25
C LEU A 15 9.97 10.26 -4.66
N ALA A 16 10.83 9.24 -4.80
CA ALA A 16 11.37 8.84 -6.09
C ALA A 16 10.29 8.37 -7.07
N GLY A 17 9.33 7.56 -6.59
CA GLY A 17 8.20 7.09 -7.39
C GLY A 17 7.30 8.23 -7.86
N LEU A 18 6.96 9.16 -6.97
CA LEU A 18 6.12 10.32 -7.31
C LEU A 18 6.83 11.33 -8.22
N ALA A 19 8.16 11.45 -8.10
CA ALA A 19 8.97 12.29 -8.99
C ALA A 19 9.17 11.67 -10.38
N GLY A 20 8.73 10.43 -10.63
CA GLY A 20 8.87 9.75 -11.91
C GLY A 20 10.31 9.31 -12.21
N ILE A 21 11.11 9.06 -11.18
CA ILE A 21 12.48 8.57 -11.34
C ILE A 21 12.46 7.18 -12.01
N ASN A 22 13.25 7.02 -13.07
CA ASN A 22 13.21 5.81 -13.90
C ASN A 22 13.90 4.59 -13.27
N VAL A 23 14.92 4.82 -12.43
CA VAL A 23 15.71 3.77 -11.78
C VAL A 23 15.89 4.11 -10.31
N ILE A 24 15.40 3.23 -9.44
CA ILE A 24 15.54 3.33 -7.99
C ILE A 24 16.25 2.06 -7.52
N SER A 25 17.40 2.23 -6.87
CA SER A 25 18.25 1.14 -6.37
C SER A 25 18.22 1.13 -4.84
N GLY A 26 18.77 0.07 -4.23
CA GLY A 26 18.93 0.00 -2.77
C GLY A 26 18.01 -0.97 -2.05
N ALA A 27 17.18 -1.74 -2.76
CA ALA A 27 16.33 -2.75 -2.13
C ALA A 27 17.17 -3.81 -1.40
N GLY A 28 16.91 -3.98 -0.10
CA GLY A 28 17.65 -4.86 0.79
C GLY A 28 18.97 -4.30 1.32
N MET A 29 19.36 -3.08 0.91
CA MET A 29 20.59 -2.45 1.37
C MET A 29 20.39 -1.80 2.75
N LEU A 30 21.42 -1.89 3.58
CA LEU A 30 21.55 -1.31 4.91
C LEU A 30 22.95 -0.74 5.08
N ASP A 31 23.16 0.02 6.17
CA ASP A 31 24.47 0.58 6.54
C ASP A 31 25.11 1.35 5.38
N PHE A 32 24.34 2.30 4.83
CA PHE A 32 24.75 3.12 3.69
C PHE A 32 25.29 2.29 2.52
N GLU A 33 24.48 1.31 2.08
CA GLU A 33 24.78 0.41 0.95
C GLU A 33 25.92 -0.59 1.19
N SER A 34 26.52 -0.61 2.39
CA SER A 34 27.63 -1.51 2.72
C SER A 34 27.18 -2.92 3.10
N THR A 35 25.89 -3.11 3.38
CA THR A 35 25.32 -4.39 3.81
C THR A 35 24.07 -4.76 3.00
N GLN A 36 23.95 -6.02 2.60
CA GLN A 36 22.71 -6.58 2.02
C GLN A 36 22.03 -7.51 3.03
N SER A 37 20.78 -7.23 3.36
CA SER A 37 19.93 -8.07 4.23
C SER A 37 18.76 -8.66 3.44
N LEU A 38 18.53 -9.96 3.60
CA LEU A 38 17.40 -10.65 2.97
C LEU A 38 16.07 -10.25 3.62
N GLU A 39 16.08 -9.99 4.92
CA GLU A 39 14.92 -9.49 5.66
C GLU A 39 14.53 -8.09 5.19
N LYS A 40 15.51 -7.19 5.02
CA LYS A 40 15.30 -5.87 4.44
C LYS A 40 14.76 -5.97 3.02
N LEU A 41 15.27 -6.91 2.22
CA LEU A 41 14.82 -7.09 0.83
C LEU A 41 13.33 -7.46 0.75
N VAL A 42 12.86 -8.34 1.65
CA VAL A 42 11.44 -8.71 1.72
C VAL A 42 10.58 -7.50 2.12
N ILE A 43 11.03 -6.72 3.11
CA ILE A 43 10.34 -5.51 3.55
C ILE A 43 10.29 -4.45 2.44
N ASP A 44 11.42 -4.23 1.76
CA ASP A 44 11.52 -3.26 0.67
C ASP A 44 10.69 -3.65 -0.54
N ASN A 45 10.56 -4.95 -0.83
CA ASN A 45 9.65 -5.43 -1.86
C ASN A 45 8.19 -5.04 -1.57
N ASP A 46 7.75 -5.13 -0.31
CA ASP A 46 6.42 -4.69 0.09
C ASP A 46 6.26 -3.16 -0.03
N ILE A 47 7.25 -2.40 0.43
CA ILE A 47 7.29 -0.93 0.27
C ILE A 47 7.21 -0.55 -1.22
N CYS A 48 7.98 -1.21 -2.09
CA CYS A 48 7.91 -1.01 -3.53
C CYS A 48 6.51 -1.29 -4.09
N GLY A 49 5.85 -2.36 -3.62
CA GLY A 49 4.46 -2.66 -3.97
C GLY A 49 3.49 -1.53 -3.59
N GLN A 50 3.65 -0.97 -2.38
CA GLN A 50 2.86 0.18 -1.91
C GLN A 50 3.13 1.44 -2.73
N VAL A 51 4.40 1.74 -3.03
CA VAL A 51 4.78 2.90 -3.87
C VAL A 51 4.23 2.75 -5.29
N LEU A 52 4.32 1.57 -5.89
CA LEU A 52 3.73 1.31 -7.21
C LEU A 52 2.20 1.48 -7.19
N ARG A 53 1.53 1.07 -6.11
CA ARG A 53 0.09 1.34 -5.94
C ARG A 53 -0.20 2.82 -5.80
N LEU A 54 0.62 3.57 -5.06
CA LEU A 54 0.50 5.01 -4.88
C LEU A 54 0.63 5.75 -6.22
N VAL A 55 1.66 5.41 -7.02
CA VAL A 55 1.93 6.04 -8.33
C VAL A 55 0.80 5.83 -9.32
N ARG A 56 0.04 4.73 -9.23
CA ARG A 56 -1.16 4.51 -10.07
C ARG A 56 -2.26 5.55 -9.84
N GLY A 57 -2.23 6.25 -8.70
CA GLY A 57 -3.17 7.31 -8.38
C GLY A 57 -4.62 6.83 -8.20
N VAL A 58 -5.56 7.74 -8.47
CA VAL A 58 -7.00 7.51 -8.37
C VAL A 58 -7.57 7.21 -9.74
N ALA A 59 -8.12 6.00 -9.91
CA ALA A 59 -8.77 5.60 -11.17
C ALA A 59 -10.22 6.10 -11.23
N LEU A 60 -10.55 6.93 -12.22
CA LEU A 60 -11.93 7.35 -12.51
C LEU A 60 -12.66 6.26 -13.31
N ARG A 61 -13.08 5.19 -12.63
CA ARG A 61 -13.74 4.03 -13.26
C ARG A 61 -15.21 4.25 -13.61
N GLU A 62 -15.81 5.29 -13.04
CA GLU A 62 -17.19 5.71 -13.27
C GLU A 62 -17.26 7.25 -13.28
N LYS A 63 -18.31 7.80 -13.89
CA LYS A 63 -18.60 9.25 -13.91
C LYS A 63 -20.10 9.48 -13.72
N PRO A 64 -20.57 10.07 -12.61
CA PRO A 64 -19.82 10.40 -11.37
C PRO A 64 -19.35 9.14 -10.61
N LEU A 65 -18.24 9.24 -9.88
CA LEU A 65 -17.64 8.10 -9.18
C LEU A 65 -18.56 7.62 -8.04
N ALA A 66 -19.13 6.41 -8.16
CA ALA A 66 -19.88 5.72 -7.11
C ALA A 66 -21.04 6.51 -6.46
N LEU A 67 -21.46 7.64 -7.04
CA LEU A 67 -22.46 8.53 -6.43
C LEU A 67 -23.82 7.86 -6.32
N HIS A 68 -24.16 6.99 -7.28
CA HIS A 68 -25.39 6.22 -7.28
C HIS A 68 -25.53 5.30 -6.05
N LEU A 69 -24.41 4.84 -5.48
CA LEU A 69 -24.44 3.97 -4.31
C LEU A 69 -25.01 4.69 -3.09
N PHE A 70 -24.77 5.99 -2.92
CA PHE A 70 -25.33 6.75 -1.79
C PHE A 70 -26.86 6.77 -1.80
N GLN A 71 -27.47 6.71 -2.99
CA GLN A 71 -28.93 6.58 -3.11
C GLN A 71 -29.40 5.16 -2.81
N GLU A 72 -28.57 4.15 -3.09
CA GLU A 72 -28.87 2.72 -2.86
C GLU A 72 -28.79 2.35 -1.37
N VAL A 73 -27.80 2.85 -0.62
CA VAL A 73 -27.59 2.47 0.78
C VAL A 73 -28.49 3.20 1.77
N GLY A 74 -29.03 4.38 1.39
CA GLY A 74 -29.81 5.21 2.28
C GLY A 74 -29.04 5.66 3.53
N ASP A 75 -29.76 5.82 4.65
CA ASP A 75 -29.22 6.38 5.91
C ASP A 75 -28.30 5.43 6.69
N ASP A 76 -28.27 4.14 6.33
CA ASP A 76 -27.46 3.13 7.03
C ASP A 76 -25.96 3.23 6.68
N PHE A 77 -25.61 3.88 5.56
CA PHE A 77 -24.23 4.08 5.07
C PHE A 77 -23.32 2.83 5.09
N ASN A 78 -23.89 1.64 4.94
CA ASN A 78 -23.14 0.38 4.88
C ASN A 78 -22.74 -0.01 3.46
N PHE A 79 -21.49 0.26 3.08
CA PHE A 79 -20.97 -0.06 1.76
C PHE A 79 -20.30 -1.43 1.65
N LEU A 80 -20.09 -2.15 2.76
CA LEU A 80 -19.22 -3.34 2.78
C LEU A 80 -19.82 -4.52 2.03
N ALA A 81 -21.14 -4.69 2.12
CA ALA A 81 -21.85 -5.80 1.47
C ALA A 81 -22.17 -5.55 -0.02
N LEU A 82 -21.88 -4.35 -0.54
CA LEU A 82 -22.29 -3.97 -1.90
C LEU A 82 -21.50 -4.74 -2.97
N PRO A 83 -22.15 -5.17 -4.07
CA PRO A 83 -21.46 -5.76 -5.22
C PRO A 83 -20.36 -4.86 -5.78
N HIS A 84 -20.58 -3.54 -5.78
CA HIS A 84 -19.61 -2.55 -6.23
C HIS A 84 -18.32 -2.59 -5.39
N THR A 85 -18.44 -2.60 -4.06
CA THR A 85 -17.29 -2.71 -3.15
C THR A 85 -16.55 -4.03 -3.38
N ARG A 86 -17.26 -5.16 -3.46
CA ARG A 86 -16.66 -6.48 -3.72
C ARG A 86 -15.86 -6.52 -5.03
N LYS A 87 -16.37 -5.88 -6.08
CA LYS A 87 -15.72 -5.81 -7.39
C LYS A 87 -14.39 -5.07 -7.34
N TRP A 88 -14.35 -3.90 -6.69
CA TRP A 88 -13.21 -3.00 -6.74
C TRP A 88 -12.22 -3.18 -5.59
N TYR A 89 -12.64 -3.69 -4.44
CA TYR A 89 -11.82 -3.80 -3.23
C TYR A 89 -10.45 -4.44 -3.51
N ARG A 90 -10.43 -5.61 -4.16
CA ARG A 90 -9.20 -6.35 -4.49
C ARG A 90 -8.35 -5.70 -5.60
N GLN A 91 -8.93 -4.83 -6.41
CA GLN A 91 -8.23 -4.16 -7.50
C GLN A 91 -7.63 -2.83 -7.07
N GLU A 92 -8.30 -2.14 -6.14
CA GLU A 92 -7.92 -0.81 -5.67
C GLU A 92 -7.07 -0.84 -4.39
N HIS A 93 -7.02 -1.94 -3.66
CA HIS A 93 -6.16 -2.07 -2.48
C HIS A 93 -4.87 -2.84 -2.81
N HIS A 94 -3.79 -2.44 -2.15
CA HIS A 94 -2.59 -3.25 -2.06
C HIS A 94 -2.57 -3.97 -0.70
N PHE A 95 -2.63 -5.29 -0.73
CA PHE A 95 -2.52 -6.12 0.46
C PHE A 95 -1.07 -6.53 0.63
N SER A 96 -0.46 -6.04 1.70
CA SER A 96 0.84 -6.50 2.13
C SER A 96 0.75 -7.95 2.59
N SER A 97 1.76 -8.76 2.26
CA SER A 97 1.89 -10.13 2.76
C SER A 97 2.72 -10.22 4.05
N ILE A 98 3.23 -9.09 4.55
CA ILE A 98 4.16 -9.06 5.70
C ILE A 98 3.74 -8.08 6.80
N LEU A 99 2.93 -7.07 6.47
CA LEU A 99 2.40 -6.16 7.48
C LEU A 99 1.24 -6.81 8.21
N ASP A 100 1.42 -6.96 9.52
CA ASP A 100 0.34 -7.31 10.42
C ASP A 100 -0.63 -6.12 10.56
N ARG A 101 -1.92 -6.40 10.39
CA ARG A 101 -3.01 -5.44 10.53
C ARG A 101 -4.10 -5.95 11.48
N ASP A 102 -3.81 -7.03 12.18
CA ASP A 102 -4.73 -7.58 13.15
C ASP A 102 -4.80 -6.67 14.38
N VAL A 103 -5.85 -6.87 15.17
CA VAL A 103 -6.01 -6.19 16.45
C VAL A 103 -4.94 -6.68 17.43
N TYR A 104 -4.62 -5.84 18.42
CA TYR A 104 -3.55 -6.12 19.39
C TYR A 104 -3.64 -7.50 20.02
N ASP A 105 -4.85 -7.93 20.42
CA ASP A 105 -5.05 -9.22 21.09
C ASP A 105 -4.67 -10.41 20.18
N THR A 106 -4.88 -10.29 18.86
CA THR A 106 -4.48 -11.31 17.89
C THR A 106 -2.99 -11.27 17.63
N TRP A 107 -2.41 -10.07 17.52
CA TRP A 107 -0.98 -9.88 17.28
C TRP A 107 -0.11 -10.33 18.46
N ALA A 108 -0.60 -10.13 19.69
CA ALA A 108 0.12 -10.45 20.92
C ALA A 108 -0.02 -11.91 21.37
N ALA A 109 -0.89 -12.70 20.71
CA ALA A 109 -1.13 -14.11 21.01
C ALA A 109 -0.05 -15.04 20.42
#